data_AF-A0A1H6SUW5-F1
#
_entry.id   AF-A0A1H6SUW5-F1
#
_cell.length_a   1.000
_cell.length_b   1.000
_cell.length_c   1.000
_cell.angle_alpha   90.00
_cell.angle_beta   90.00
_cell.angle_gamma   90.00
#
_symmetry.space_group_name_H-M   'P 1'
#
loop_
_entity.id
_entity.type
_entity.pdbx_description
1 polymer ?
#
loop_
_entity_poly.entity_id
_entity_poly.type
_entity_poly.pdbx_seq_one_letter_code
_entity_poly.pdbx_strand_id
1 'polypeptide(L)'
;MRPAHRIATLALATLAWFTGSAGAGQQVYDGTEAEALKCAAFYAYTAQVFESHGMMSAETGEEARLVASFILLRHVGGTEAQRNAAYRKTLDGMSPSDWALVENAAGQLAGCRERFLTP
;
A
#
# COMPACT_ATOMS: atom_id res chain seq x y z
N MET A 1 24.08 -8.55 -73.78
CA MET A 1 24.09 -9.86 -73.06
C MET A 1 23.96 -9.58 -71.57
N ARG A 2 23.07 -10.30 -70.87
CA ARG A 2 22.65 -10.14 -69.45
C ARG A 2 23.74 -10.68 -68.47
N PRO A 3 23.49 -10.79 -67.14
CA PRO A 3 23.60 -9.76 -66.10
C PRO A 3 24.49 -10.25 -64.92
N ALA A 4 24.81 -9.40 -63.94
CA ALA A 4 25.22 -9.90 -62.62
C ALA A 4 24.75 -8.95 -61.52
N HIS A 5 23.59 -9.29 -60.98
CA HIS A 5 23.09 -8.86 -59.68
C HIS A 5 24.02 -9.31 -58.55
N ARG A 6 23.72 -8.75 -57.36
CA ARG A 6 24.12 -9.15 -55.98
C ARG A 6 25.13 -8.13 -55.41
N ILE A 7 24.96 -7.56 -54.21
CA ILE A 7 24.30 -8.04 -53.00
C ILE A 7 23.70 -6.82 -52.28
N ALA A 8 22.43 -6.93 -51.91
CA ALA A 8 21.76 -6.02 -50.99
C ALA A 8 22.38 -6.16 -49.59
N THR A 9 22.95 -5.07 -49.08
CA THR A 9 23.28 -4.95 -47.66
C THR A 9 22.07 -4.34 -46.95
N LEU A 10 21.31 -5.17 -46.25
CA LEU A 10 20.29 -4.70 -45.29
C LEU A 10 21.00 -3.94 -44.17
N ALA A 11 20.86 -2.62 -44.17
CA ALA A 11 21.18 -1.81 -43.02
C ALA A 11 20.06 -1.98 -41.97
N LEU A 12 20.35 -2.73 -40.91
CA LEU A 12 19.59 -2.70 -39.66
C LEU A 12 19.73 -1.29 -39.05
N ALA A 13 18.63 -0.55 -39.03
CA ALA A 13 18.44 0.69 -38.27
C ALA A 13 16.92 0.82 -38.04
N THR A 14 16.37 1.12 -36.88
CA THR A 14 16.90 1.58 -35.59
C THR A 14 15.77 1.36 -34.57
N LEU A 15 16.14 1.20 -33.31
CA LEU A 15 15.26 1.15 -32.15
C LEU A 15 14.28 2.34 -32.08
N ALA A 16 13.31 2.17 -31.16
CA ALA A 16 12.57 3.22 -30.43
C ALA A 16 11.18 3.50 -31.08
N TRP A 17 10.02 3.41 -30.41
CA TRP A 17 9.64 3.76 -29.04
C TRP A 17 8.49 2.89 -28.53
N PHE A 18 8.71 2.19 -27.41
CA PHE A 18 7.66 2.05 -26.41
C PHE A 18 8.34 2.14 -25.04
N THR A 19 8.93 3.31 -24.77
CA THR A 19 9.06 3.76 -23.38
C THR A 19 7.66 4.16 -22.94
N GLY A 20 6.82 3.15 -22.66
CA GLY A 20 5.73 3.33 -21.73
C GLY A 20 6.38 3.67 -20.40
N SER A 21 6.67 4.96 -20.19
CA SER A 21 6.84 5.49 -18.85
C SER A 21 5.52 5.21 -18.16
N ALA A 22 5.42 4.05 -17.52
CA ALA A 22 4.66 3.86 -16.32
C ALA A 22 5.26 4.82 -15.31
N GLY A 23 4.97 6.12 -15.50
CA GLY A 23 4.96 7.05 -14.40
C GLY A 23 4.02 6.38 -13.43
N ALA A 24 4.58 5.85 -12.35
CA ALA A 24 3.83 5.53 -11.16
C ALA A 24 3.17 6.85 -10.76
N GLY A 25 2.03 7.14 -11.37
CA GLY A 25 1.22 8.31 -11.08
C GLY A 25 1.03 8.28 -9.57
N GLN A 26 1.44 9.35 -8.91
CA GLN A 26 1.39 9.44 -7.47
C GLN A 26 -0.09 9.40 -7.09
N GLN A 27 -0.58 8.22 -6.72
CA GLN A 27 -1.98 8.02 -6.38
C GLN A 27 -2.25 8.82 -5.12
N VAL A 28 -3.14 9.80 -5.24
CA VAL A 28 -3.63 10.58 -4.11
C VAL A 28 -4.83 9.84 -3.56
N TYR A 29 -4.75 9.46 -2.30
CA TYR A 29 -5.85 8.86 -1.57
C TYR A 29 -6.55 9.97 -0.79
N ASP A 30 -7.86 10.11 -1.01
CA ASP A 30 -8.69 11.11 -0.33
C ASP A 30 -9.99 10.47 0.20
N GLY A 31 -10.78 11.28 0.92
CA GLY A 31 -12.06 10.87 1.48
C GLY A 31 -12.02 9.53 2.22
N THR A 32 -12.90 8.63 1.81
CA THR A 32 -13.06 7.29 2.40
C THR A 32 -11.81 6.41 2.25
N GLU A 33 -11.06 6.52 1.16
CA GLU A 33 -9.85 5.70 0.97
C GLU A 33 -8.73 6.13 1.92
N ALA A 34 -8.56 7.45 2.12
CA ALA A 34 -7.62 7.98 3.09
C ALA A 34 -7.99 7.59 4.53
N GLU A 35 -9.29 7.60 4.84
CA GLU A 35 -9.81 7.15 6.14
C GLU A 35 -9.56 5.65 6.35
N ALA A 36 -9.80 4.82 5.33
CA ALA A 36 -9.51 3.39 5.36
C ALA A 36 -8.02 3.10 5.56
N LEU A 37 -7.13 3.82 4.87
CA LEU A 37 -5.68 3.73 5.07
C LEU A 37 -5.28 4.02 6.51
N LYS A 38 -5.85 5.09 7.09
CA LYS A 38 -5.60 5.47 8.49
C LYS A 38 -6.10 4.41 9.47
N CYS A 39 -7.31 3.89 9.26
CA CYS A 39 -7.87 2.83 10.09
C CYS A 39 -7.06 1.53 10.02
N ALA A 40 -6.62 1.11 8.83
CA ALA A 40 -5.72 -0.02 8.68
C ALA A 40 -4.40 0.21 9.45
N ALA A 41 -3.82 1.41 9.33
CA ALA A 41 -2.61 1.76 10.06
C ALA A 41 -2.81 1.73 11.59
N PHE A 42 -3.96 2.19 12.11
CA PHE A 42 -4.27 2.10 13.54
C PHE A 42 -4.32 0.65 14.05
N TYR A 43 -4.93 -0.28 13.31
CA TYR A 43 -4.95 -1.69 13.70
C TYR A 43 -3.54 -2.27 13.82
N ALA A 44 -2.70 -2.07 12.80
CA ALA A 44 -1.34 -2.61 12.82
C ALA A 44 -0.42 -1.90 13.82
N TYR A 45 -0.55 -0.58 13.95
CA TYR A 45 0.23 0.22 14.89
C TYR A 45 -0.08 -0.16 16.33
N THR A 46 -1.36 -0.25 16.70
CA THR A 46 -1.78 -0.66 18.04
C THR A 46 -1.35 -2.10 18.34
N ALA A 47 -1.47 -3.02 17.38
CA ALA A 47 -0.98 -4.38 17.50
C ALA A 47 0.52 -4.42 17.79
N GLN A 48 1.33 -3.74 16.97
CA GLN A 48 2.77 -3.67 17.13
C GLN A 48 3.18 -3.11 18.50
N VAL A 49 2.60 -1.98 18.89
CA VAL A 49 2.95 -1.33 20.17
C VAL A 49 2.52 -2.20 21.35
N PHE A 50 1.26 -2.66 21.39
CA PHE A 50 0.77 -3.45 22.52
C PHE A 50 1.48 -4.80 22.63
N GLU A 51 1.80 -5.45 21.52
CA GLU A 51 2.59 -6.68 21.51
C GLU A 51 3.99 -6.44 22.08
N SER A 52 4.69 -5.39 21.63
CA SER A 52 6.04 -5.07 22.12
C SER A 52 6.09 -4.72 23.62
N HIS A 53 4.97 -4.28 24.18
CA HIS A 53 4.81 -3.95 25.60
C HIS A 53 4.17 -5.09 26.43
N GLY A 54 3.91 -6.25 25.83
CA GLY A 54 3.30 -7.40 26.53
C GLY A 54 1.83 -7.19 26.92
N MET A 55 1.16 -6.21 26.31
CA MET A 55 -0.26 -5.90 26.52
C MET A 55 -1.18 -6.65 25.56
N MET A 56 -0.62 -7.26 24.51
CA MET A 56 -1.32 -8.06 23.52
C MET A 56 -0.50 -9.31 23.20
N SER A 57 -1.17 -10.46 23.01
CA SER A 57 -0.50 -11.67 22.55
C SER A 57 -0.11 -11.54 21.07
N ALA A 58 0.89 -12.31 20.63
CA ALA A 58 1.26 -12.36 19.22
C ALA A 58 0.10 -12.83 18.31
N GLU A 59 -0.77 -13.72 18.82
CA GLU A 59 -1.95 -14.19 18.12
C GLU A 59 -2.96 -13.06 17.89
N THR A 60 -3.33 -12.32 18.94
CA THR A 60 -4.23 -11.16 18.81
C THR A 60 -3.60 -10.05 17.97
N GLY A 61 -2.28 -9.88 18.05
CA GLY A 61 -1.53 -8.95 17.20
C GLY A 61 -1.59 -9.32 15.72
N GLU A 62 -1.52 -10.60 15.40
CA GLU A 62 -1.67 -11.10 14.04
C GLU A 62 -3.10 -10.92 13.52
N GLU A 63 -4.13 -11.22 14.34
CA GLU A 63 -5.52 -10.97 13.99
C GLU A 63 -5.76 -9.49 13.62
N ALA A 64 -5.21 -8.55 14.39
CA ALA A 64 -5.31 -7.13 14.10
C ALA A 64 -4.61 -6.74 12.77
N ARG A 65 -3.46 -7.35 12.46
CA ARG A 65 -2.76 -7.15 11.17
C ARG A 65 -3.54 -7.73 9.98
N LEU A 66 -4.25 -8.85 10.18
CA LEU A 66 -5.18 -9.40 9.19
C LEU A 66 -6.36 -8.46 8.95
N VAL A 67 -6.91 -7.86 10.00
CA VAL A 67 -7.96 -6.83 9.88
C VAL A 67 -7.46 -5.62 9.07
N ALA A 68 -6.25 -5.13 9.36
CA ALA A 68 -5.64 -4.04 8.58
C ALA A 68 -5.55 -4.42 7.08
N SER A 69 -5.07 -5.63 6.78
CA SER A 69 -4.96 -6.14 5.42
C SER A 69 -6.33 -6.21 4.72
N PHE A 70 -7.37 -6.67 5.42
CA PHE A 70 -8.73 -6.70 4.90
C PHE A 70 -9.25 -5.30 4.55
N ILE A 71 -9.06 -4.32 5.45
CA ILE A 71 -9.47 -2.93 5.19
C ILE A 71 -8.78 -2.38 3.94
N LEU A 72 -7.47 -2.60 3.81
CA LEU A 72 -6.70 -2.16 2.63
C LEU A 72 -7.22 -2.79 1.34
N LEU A 73 -7.42 -4.11 1.33
CA LEU A 73 -7.86 -4.82 0.14
C LEU A 73 -9.28 -4.45 -0.30
N ARG A 74 -10.15 -4.14 0.66
CA ARG A 74 -11.58 -3.91 0.38
C ARG A 74 -11.90 -2.45 0.03
N HIS A 75 -11.19 -1.51 0.65
CA HIS A 75 -11.58 -0.09 0.68
C HIS A 75 -10.52 0.85 0.11
N VAL A 76 -9.35 0.35 -0.27
CA VAL A 76 -8.29 1.17 -0.88
C VAL A 76 -8.05 0.68 -2.31
N GLY A 77 -8.21 1.57 -3.27
CA GLY A 77 -8.02 1.31 -4.68
C GLY A 77 -6.55 1.26 -5.09
N GLY A 78 -6.34 0.99 -6.39
CA GLY A 78 -5.02 0.92 -6.99
C GLY A 78 -4.41 -0.47 -7.00
N THR A 79 -3.16 -0.55 -7.43
CA THR A 79 -2.36 -1.78 -7.42
C THR A 79 -1.95 -2.15 -5.99
N GLU A 80 -1.57 -3.41 -5.78
CA GLU A 80 -1.01 -3.86 -4.50
C GLU A 80 0.20 -3.01 -4.08
N ALA A 81 1.10 -2.71 -5.03
CA ALA A 81 2.27 -1.88 -4.78
C ALA A 81 1.90 -0.46 -4.32
N GLN A 82 0.89 0.16 -4.94
CA GLN A 82 0.41 1.49 -4.55
C GLN A 82 -0.22 1.47 -3.16
N ARG A 83 -1.11 0.50 -2.88
CA ARG A 83 -1.71 0.33 -1.55
C ARG A 83 -0.67 0.15 -0.46
N ASN A 84 0.27 -0.77 -0.67
CA ASN A 84 1.29 -1.09 0.32
C ASN A 84 2.23 0.10 0.56
N ALA A 85 2.56 0.87 -0.49
CA ALA A 85 3.34 2.09 -0.34
C ALA A 85 2.61 3.16 0.49
N ALA A 86 1.33 3.39 0.21
CA ALA A 86 0.51 4.36 0.95
C ALA A 86 0.29 3.95 2.41
N TYR A 87 0.00 2.67 2.63
CA TYR A 87 -0.16 2.09 3.94
C TYR A 87 1.11 2.23 4.78
N ARG A 88 2.27 1.81 4.24
CA ARG A 88 3.56 1.97 4.91
C ARG A 88 3.86 3.42 5.24
N LYS A 89 3.66 4.35 4.30
CA LYS A 89 3.87 5.78 4.56
C LYS A 89 3.01 6.28 5.71
N THR A 90 1.77 5.81 5.80
CA THR A 90 0.85 6.16 6.89
C THR A 90 1.35 5.61 8.22
N LEU A 91 1.79 4.35 8.25
CA LEU A 91 2.31 3.68 9.43
C LEU A 91 3.65 4.27 9.91
N ASP A 92 4.58 4.55 9.00
CA ASP A 92 5.89 5.15 9.27
C ASP A 92 5.75 6.57 9.89
N GLY A 93 4.62 7.23 9.66
CA GLY A 93 4.27 8.50 10.29
C GLY A 93 3.84 8.38 11.77
N MET A 94 3.70 7.17 12.30
CA MET A 94 3.25 6.91 13.67
C MET A 94 4.42 6.49 14.55
N SER A 95 4.82 7.35 15.49
CA SER A 95 5.92 7.06 16.41
C SER A 95 5.48 6.04 17.47
N PRO A 96 6.12 4.87 17.61
CA PRO A 96 5.75 3.88 18.64
C PRO A 96 6.08 4.33 20.07
N SER A 97 6.91 5.38 20.24
CA SER A 97 7.23 5.96 21.55
C SER A 97 6.28 7.09 21.98
N ASP A 98 5.38 7.53 21.11
CA ASP A 98 4.38 8.55 21.42
C ASP A 98 3.10 7.90 21.95
N TRP A 99 3.01 7.74 23.27
CA TRP A 99 1.87 7.09 23.91
C TRP A 99 0.54 7.83 23.70
N ALA A 100 0.54 9.15 23.54
CA ALA A 100 -0.68 9.89 23.25
C ALA A 100 -1.22 9.50 21.85
N LEU A 101 -0.32 9.25 20.89
CA LEU A 101 -0.69 8.74 19.58
C LEU A 101 -1.22 7.30 19.66
N VAL A 102 -0.61 6.44 20.48
CA VAL A 102 -1.08 5.05 20.72
C VAL A 102 -2.49 5.03 21.29
N GLU A 103 -2.72 5.81 22.36
CA GLU A 103 -4.03 5.91 23.00
C GLU A 103 -5.08 6.45 22.03
N ASN A 104 -4.74 7.49 21.26
CA ASN A 104 -5.62 8.00 20.23
C ASN A 104 -5.93 6.95 19.15
N ALA A 105 -4.92 6.22 18.65
CA ALA A 105 -5.13 5.18 17.64
C ALA A 105 -6.03 4.05 18.18
N ALA A 106 -5.78 3.58 19.40
CA ALA A 106 -6.57 2.55 20.07
C ALA A 106 -8.03 3.00 20.29
N GLY A 107 -8.22 4.25 20.72
CA GLY A 107 -9.55 4.82 20.94
C GLY A 107 -10.39 4.94 19.66
N GLN A 108 -9.76 4.98 18.49
CA GLN A 108 -10.44 5.09 17.19
C GLN A 108 -10.84 3.72 16.59
N LEU A 109 -10.32 2.61 17.10
CA LEU A 109 -10.54 1.28 16.51
C LEU A 109 -12.01 0.88 16.45
N ALA A 110 -12.82 1.26 17.44
CA ALA A 110 -14.26 0.97 17.44
C ALA A 110 -14.98 1.66 16.27
N GLY A 111 -14.67 2.94 16.03
CA GLY A 111 -15.21 3.69 14.90
C GLY A 111 -14.70 3.14 13.55
N CYS A 112 -13.42 2.77 13.47
CA CYS A 112 -12.87 2.11 12.30
C CYS A 112 -13.58 0.78 11.97
N ARG A 113 -13.89 -0.02 13.00
CA ARG A 113 -14.66 -1.25 12.83
C ARG A 113 -16.07 -0.97 12.30
N GLU A 114 -16.79 -0.05 12.93
CA GLU A 114 -18.14 0.35 12.50
C GLU A 114 -18.15 0.90 11.08
N ARG A 115 -17.09 1.60 10.66
CA ARG A 115 -17.03 2.21 9.35
C ARG A 115 -16.70 1.22 8.23
N PHE A 116 -15.79 0.27 8.48
CA PHE A 116 -15.16 -0.52 7.43
C PHE A 116 -15.31 -2.04 7.55
N LEU A 117 -15.78 -2.55 8.69
CA LEU A 117 -15.85 -3.99 8.97
C LEU A 117 -17.28 -4.50 9.22
N THR A 118 -18.28 -3.61 9.29
CA THR A 118 -19.69 -4.02 9.32
C THR A 118 -20.20 -4.33 7.90
N PRO A 119 -21.12 -5.30 7.74
CA PRO A 119 -21.69 -5.68 6.45
C PRO A 119 -22.43 -4.56 5.71
#